data_AF-A0A7R8WU56-F1
#
_entry.id   AF-A0A7R8WU56-F1
#
_cell.length_a   1.000
_cell.length_b   1.000
_cell.length_c   1.000
_cell.angle_alpha   90.00
_cell.angle_beta   90.00
_cell.angle_gamma   90.00
#
_symmetry.space_group_name_H-M   'P 1'
#
loop_
_entity.id
_entity.type
_entity.pdbx_description
1 polymer ?
#
loop_
_entity_poly.entity_id
_entity_poly.type
_entity_poly.pdbx_seq_one_letter_code
_entity_poly.pdbx_strand_id
1 'polypeptide(L)'
;MKTTYGELHAFEADLKRADTAYTDEAIGPHTDGTYMTEAPGLQVFHCFLHDGQGGENTLVDGLQIYNSFSQLYPREAELLRQKALPAEYIEGNSERNPKYPEVMNHFWNEDLTFKFD
;
A
#
# COMPACT_ATOMS: atom_id res chain seq x y z
N MET A 1 -15.45 8.17 -0.83
CA MET A 1 -15.14 7.05 0.09
C MET A 1 -14.42 7.63 1.29
N LYS A 2 -14.76 7.25 2.52
CA LYS A 2 -14.11 7.74 3.75
C LYS A 2 -13.29 6.62 4.36
N THR A 3 -11.98 6.83 4.52
CA THR A 3 -11.06 5.83 5.10
C THR A 3 -10.92 6.04 6.60
N THR A 4 -10.10 5.22 7.28
CA THR A 4 -9.66 5.49 8.67
C THR A 4 -8.90 6.80 8.82
N TYR A 5 -8.32 7.29 7.73
CA TYR A 5 -7.56 8.54 7.70
C TYR A 5 -8.42 9.79 7.44
N GLY A 6 -9.71 9.63 7.10
CA GLY A 6 -10.64 10.73 6.83
C GLY A 6 -11.19 10.72 5.40
N GLU A 7 -11.70 11.88 4.96
CA GLU A 7 -12.11 12.13 3.57
C GLU A 7 -10.96 12.68 2.72
N LEU A 8 -10.14 13.52 3.33
CA LEU A 8 -8.87 14.01 2.81
C LEU A 8 -7.83 13.80 3.91
N HIS A 9 -6.64 13.38 3.50
CA HIS A 9 -5.56 13.10 4.41
C HIS A 9 -4.40 14.06 4.18
N ALA A 10 -4.05 14.82 5.22
CA ALA A 10 -2.85 15.64 5.26
C ALA A 10 -1.83 14.92 6.15
N PHE A 11 -0.62 14.78 5.65
CA PHE A 11 0.49 14.15 6.36
C PHE A 11 1.76 14.99 6.17
N GLU A 12 2.59 14.97 7.21
CA GLU A 12 3.90 15.59 7.28
C GLU A 12 4.85 14.54 7.88
N ALA A 13 6.15 14.67 7.64
CA ALA A 13 7.17 13.81 8.26
C ALA A 13 7.37 14.17 9.74
N ASP A 14 6.33 13.96 10.55
CA ASP A 14 6.22 14.40 11.94
C ASP A 14 6.05 13.25 12.94
N LEU A 15 6.09 12.00 12.46
CA LEU A 15 5.95 10.77 13.24
C LEU A 15 4.62 10.67 14.02
N LYS A 16 3.57 11.42 13.64
CA LYS A 16 2.28 11.39 14.35
C LYS A 16 1.55 10.06 14.24
N ARG A 17 1.89 9.21 13.27
CA ARG A 17 1.31 7.88 13.09
C ARG A 17 2.37 6.80 12.98
N ALA A 18 1.98 5.58 13.32
CA ALA A 18 2.78 4.37 13.13
C ALA A 18 2.73 3.90 11.67
N ASP A 19 3.03 4.82 10.75
CA ASP A 19 2.94 4.64 9.30
C ASP A 19 4.18 5.29 8.68
N THR A 20 4.86 4.57 7.77
CA THR A 20 6.11 5.06 7.15
C THR A 20 5.89 6.33 6.34
N ALA A 21 4.65 6.63 5.92
CA ALA A 21 4.29 7.91 5.30
C ALA A 21 4.52 9.14 6.20
N TYR A 22 4.74 8.94 7.50
CA TYR A 22 4.98 10.00 8.49
C TYR A 22 6.44 10.12 8.92
N THR A 23 7.36 9.40 8.26
CA THR A 23 8.81 9.50 8.46
C THR A 23 9.46 10.28 7.32
N ASP A 24 10.76 10.56 7.44
CA ASP A 24 11.61 11.07 6.37
C ASP A 24 12.33 9.93 5.60
N GLU A 25 11.95 8.68 5.84
CA GLU A 25 12.53 7.52 5.18
C GLU A 25 11.99 7.35 3.75
N ALA A 26 12.83 6.82 2.87
CA ALA A 26 12.42 6.52 1.50
C ALA A 26 11.41 5.36 1.48
N ILE A 27 10.25 5.60 0.88
CA ILE A 27 9.23 4.56 0.69
C ILE A 27 9.33 4.04 -0.74
N GLY A 28 9.54 2.73 -0.88
CA GLY A 28 9.60 2.06 -2.18
C GLY A 28 8.25 2.04 -2.89
N PRO A 29 8.18 1.57 -4.14
CA PRO A 29 6.91 1.38 -4.85
C PRO A 29 5.98 0.44 -4.07
N HIS A 30 4.78 0.93 -3.74
CA HIS A 30 3.75 0.22 -2.99
C HIS A 30 2.36 0.66 -3.44
N THR A 31 1.33 0.02 -2.89
CA THR A 31 -0.07 0.39 -3.07
C THR A 31 -0.70 0.61 -1.69
N ASP A 32 -1.41 1.71 -1.48
CA ASP A 32 -2.00 2.00 -0.18
C ASP A 32 -3.22 1.14 0.15
N GLY A 33 -3.48 0.97 1.44
CA GLY A 33 -4.71 0.36 1.94
C GLY A 33 -4.82 -1.13 1.62
N THR A 34 -3.69 -1.83 1.48
CA THR A 34 -3.65 -3.29 1.31
C THR A 34 -4.39 -4.01 2.43
N TYR A 35 -4.41 -3.47 3.64
CA TYR A 35 -5.14 -3.97 4.81
C TYR A 35 -6.66 -3.70 4.78
N MET A 36 -7.19 -3.05 3.74
CA MET A 36 -8.64 -2.85 3.56
C MET A 36 -9.24 -3.92 2.64
N THR A 37 -10.49 -4.32 2.90
CA THR A 37 -11.24 -5.25 2.02
C THR A 37 -11.26 -4.74 0.58
N GLU A 38 -11.66 -3.48 0.43
CA GLU A 38 -11.66 -2.75 -0.83
C GLU A 38 -10.60 -1.65 -0.72
N ALA A 39 -9.45 -1.87 -1.36
CA ALA A 39 -8.40 -0.86 -1.43
C ALA A 39 -8.83 0.30 -2.34
N PRO A 40 -8.32 1.52 -2.13
CA PRO A 40 -8.61 2.65 -3.00
C PRO A 40 -8.15 2.37 -4.45
N GLY A 41 -9.05 2.56 -5.43
CA GLY A 41 -8.71 2.40 -6.85
C GLY A 41 -8.02 3.62 -7.48
N LEU A 42 -8.05 4.78 -6.81
CA LEU A 42 -7.39 6.01 -7.25
C LEU A 42 -6.88 6.77 -6.03
N GLN A 43 -5.61 7.16 -6.09
CA GLN A 43 -4.95 7.99 -5.09
C GLN A 43 -4.53 9.31 -5.70
N VAL A 44 -4.77 10.41 -4.98
CA VAL A 44 -4.43 11.76 -5.43
C VAL A 44 -3.59 12.42 -4.34
N PHE A 45 -2.37 12.81 -4.71
CA PHE A 45 -1.48 13.58 -3.84
C PHE A 45 -1.38 15.03 -4.31
N HIS A 46 -1.41 15.95 -3.35
CA HIS A 46 -1.18 17.36 -3.58
C HIS A 46 -0.09 17.85 -2.62
N CYS A 47 1.07 18.19 -3.16
CA CYS A 47 2.17 18.74 -2.36
C CYS A 47 1.86 20.21 -2.03
N PHE A 48 1.73 20.50 -0.73
CA PHE A 48 1.48 21.86 -0.25
C PHE A 48 2.78 22.61 0.07
N LEU A 49 3.77 21.92 0.62
CA LEU A 49 5.10 22.45 0.94
C LEU A 49 6.14 21.35 0.81
N HIS A 50 7.31 21.70 0.27
CA HIS A 50 8.52 20.88 0.33
C HIS A 50 9.70 21.78 0.68
N ASP A 51 10.25 21.61 1.88
CA ASP A 51 11.41 22.35 2.39
C ASP A 51 12.48 21.34 2.83
N GLY A 52 13.23 20.80 1.87
CA GLY A 52 14.18 19.72 2.09
C GLY A 52 14.92 19.28 0.82
N GLN A 53 15.72 18.22 0.96
CA GLN A 53 16.37 17.52 -0.16
C GLN A 53 15.80 16.09 -0.25
N GLY A 54 15.66 15.57 -1.47
CA GLY A 54 15.01 14.28 -1.71
C GLY A 54 13.50 14.43 -1.88
N GLY A 55 12.73 13.43 -1.44
CA GLY A 55 11.26 13.43 -1.53
C GLY A 55 10.72 13.19 -2.95
N GLU A 56 11.53 12.61 -3.83
CA GLU A 56 11.12 12.31 -5.19
C GLU A 56 10.02 11.23 -5.23
N ASN A 57 8.98 11.50 -6.00
CA ASN A 57 7.94 10.51 -6.24
C ASN A 57 8.49 9.37 -7.12
N THR A 58 8.21 8.13 -6.71
CA THR A 58 8.46 6.95 -7.53
C THR A 58 7.14 6.34 -7.97
N LEU A 59 6.97 6.10 -9.27
CA LEU A 59 5.81 5.44 -9.85
C LEU A 59 6.28 4.29 -10.73
N VAL A 60 5.58 3.16 -10.65
CA VAL A 60 5.86 1.96 -11.46
C VAL A 60 4.57 1.41 -12.07
N ASP A 61 4.68 0.78 -13.23
CA ASP A 61 3.59 0.02 -13.84
C ASP A 61 3.61 -1.41 -13.28
N GLY A 62 2.80 -1.66 -12.24
CA GLY A 62 2.70 -2.98 -11.61
C GLY A 62 2.23 -4.09 -12.57
N LEU A 63 1.40 -3.76 -13.56
CA LEU A 63 0.90 -4.72 -14.54
C LEU A 63 2.02 -5.13 -15.50
N GLN A 64 2.80 -4.16 -16.00
CA GLN A 64 3.94 -4.45 -16.84
C GLN A 64 5.02 -5.26 -16.11
N ILE A 65 5.28 -4.93 -14.84
CA ILE A 65 6.21 -5.68 -13.99
C ILE A 65 5.78 -7.13 -13.88
N TYR A 66 4.51 -7.39 -13.58
CA TYR A 66 4.05 -8.76 -13.48
C TYR A 66 4.05 -9.51 -14.80
N ASN A 67 3.62 -8.88 -15.89
CA ASN A 67 3.63 -9.52 -17.19
C ASN A 67 5.05 -10.00 -17.53
N SER A 68 6.06 -9.16 -17.26
CA SER A 68 7.46 -9.53 -17.42
C SER A 68 7.89 -10.63 -16.45
N PHE A 69 7.51 -10.54 -15.18
CA PHE A 69 7.80 -11.54 -14.15
C PHE A 69 7.21 -12.92 -14.49
N SER A 70 5.96 -12.98 -14.94
CA SER A 70 5.26 -14.22 -15.30
C SER A 70 5.89 -14.94 -16.50
N GLN A 71 6.52 -14.21 -17.41
CA GLN A 71 7.24 -14.79 -18.54
C GLN A 71 8.58 -15.41 -18.10
N LEU A 72 9.26 -14.76 -17.16
CA LEU A 72 10.57 -15.20 -16.66
C LEU A 72 10.45 -16.29 -15.58
N TYR A 73 9.41 -16.22 -14.75
CA TYR A 73 9.21 -17.02 -13.52
C TYR A 73 7.76 -17.54 -13.42
N PRO A 74 7.31 -18.40 -14.36
CA PRO A 74 5.91 -18.81 -14.45
C PRO A 74 5.42 -19.59 -13.21
N ARG A 75 6.31 -20.34 -12.54
CA ARG A 75 5.95 -21.11 -11.34
C ARG A 75 5.73 -20.20 -10.14
N GLU A 76 6.59 -19.19 -9.98
CA GLU A 76 6.53 -18.21 -8.91
C GLU A 76 5.34 -17.27 -9.11
N ALA A 77 5.04 -16.90 -10.36
CA ALA A 77 3.81 -16.19 -10.70
C ALA A 77 2.58 -16.98 -10.28
N GLU A 78 2.53 -18.28 -10.59
CA GLU A 78 1.43 -19.14 -10.13
C GLU A 78 1.31 -19.20 -8.61
N LEU A 79 2.43 -19.26 -7.90
CA LEU A 79 2.44 -19.24 -6.44
C LEU A 79 1.83 -17.94 -5.88
N LEU A 80 2.16 -16.78 -6.45
CA LEU A 80 1.60 -15.49 -6.01
C LEU A 80 0.10 -15.39 -6.28
N ARG A 81 -0.40 -16.04 -7.34
CA ARG A 81 -1.84 -16.12 -7.62
C ARG A 81 -2.59 -17.01 -6.63
N GLN A 82 -1.96 -18.09 -6.17
CA GLN A 82 -2.60 -19.08 -5.31
C GLN A 82 -2.43 -18.81 -3.82
N LYS A 83 -1.39 -18.07 -3.43
CA LYS A 83 -1.06 -17.84 -2.02
C LYS A 83 -1.40 -16.41 -1.64
N ALA A 84 -2.45 -16.26 -0.85
CA ALA A 84 -2.75 -14.97 -0.25
C ALA A 84 -1.63 -14.53 0.69
N LEU A 85 -1.26 -13.26 0.60
CA LEU A 85 -0.38 -12.61 1.54
C LEU A 85 -1.19 -11.85 2.58
N PRO A 86 -0.87 -12.04 3.87
CA PRO A 86 -1.51 -11.29 4.95
C PRO A 86 -1.06 -9.82 4.92
N ALA A 87 -2.00 -8.89 5.02
CA ALA A 87 -1.74 -7.45 5.20
C ALA A 87 -2.44 -6.96 6.47
N GLU A 88 -1.75 -6.13 7.25
CA GLU A 88 -2.23 -5.61 8.53
C GLU A 88 -1.66 -4.22 8.82
N TYR A 89 -2.50 -3.34 9.36
CA TYR A 89 -2.08 -2.05 9.91
C TYR A 89 -2.49 -1.97 11.39
N ILE A 90 -1.52 -1.68 12.26
CA ILE A 90 -1.71 -1.57 13.72
C ILE A 90 -1.24 -0.18 14.16
N GLU A 91 -2.12 0.60 14.78
CA GLU A 91 -1.80 1.95 15.24
C GLU A 91 -1.33 1.94 16.71
N GLY A 92 -0.02 2.07 16.93
CA GLY A 92 0.57 2.11 18.28
C GLY A 92 0.45 0.78 19.04
N ASN A 93 0.13 0.84 20.34
CA ASN A 93 -0.07 -0.34 21.20
C ASN A 93 -1.54 -0.82 21.24
N SER A 94 -2.37 -0.38 20.28
CA SER A 94 -3.78 -0.77 20.29
C SER A 94 -3.92 -2.25 19.92
N GLU A 95 -4.97 -2.89 20.46
CA GLU A 95 -5.50 -4.10 19.83
C GLU A 95 -5.89 -3.80 18.38
N ARG A 96 -6.05 -4.86 17.58
CA ARG A 96 -6.42 -4.77 16.16
C ARG A 96 -7.56 -3.78 15.94
N ASN A 97 -7.46 -2.98 14.87
CA ASN A 97 -8.50 -2.04 14.55
C ASN A 97 -9.85 -2.77 14.43
N PRO A 98 -10.87 -2.47 15.26
CA PRO A 98 -12.15 -3.20 15.25
C PRO A 98 -12.88 -3.10 13.91
N LYS A 99 -12.54 -2.11 13.08
CA LYS A 99 -13.06 -1.93 11.72
C LYS A 99 -12.46 -2.91 10.71
N TYR A 100 -11.28 -3.45 10.98
CA TYR A 100 -10.58 -4.46 10.19
C TYR A 100 -10.12 -5.61 11.12
N PRO A 101 -11.07 -6.39 11.67
CA PRO A 101 -10.77 -7.36 12.73
C PRO A 101 -9.99 -8.59 12.23
N GLU A 102 -9.95 -8.82 10.92
CA GLU A 102 -9.31 -9.97 10.30
C GLU A 102 -8.02 -9.58 9.57
N VAL A 103 -7.04 -10.51 9.53
CA VAL A 103 -5.89 -10.37 8.63
C VAL A 103 -6.43 -10.41 7.21
N MET A 104 -6.20 -9.36 6.44
CA MET A 104 -6.66 -9.34 5.07
C MET A 104 -5.70 -10.15 4.21
N ASN A 105 -6.23 -11.20 3.61
CA ASN A 105 -5.50 -12.11 2.75
C ASN A 105 -5.71 -11.66 1.30
N HIS A 106 -4.64 -11.21 0.66
CA HIS A 106 -4.70 -10.74 -0.72
C HIS A 106 -3.92 -11.63 -1.65
N PHE A 107 -4.61 -12.08 -2.70
CA PHE A 107 -4.00 -12.82 -3.80
C PHE A 107 -3.51 -11.84 -4.85
N TRP A 108 -2.53 -12.29 -5.61
CA TRP A 108 -2.18 -11.66 -6.85
C TRP A 108 -3.16 -12.14 -7.93
N ASN A 109 -4.29 -11.46 -8.12
CA ASN A 109 -5.36 -11.87 -9.04
C ASN A 109 -5.37 -11.05 -10.33
N GLU A 110 -5.90 -11.64 -11.41
CA GLU A 110 -6.08 -10.99 -12.72
C GLU A 110 -7.05 -9.79 -12.67
N ASP A 111 -7.64 -9.53 -11.52
CA ASP A 111 -8.61 -8.46 -11.24
C ASP A 111 -7.97 -7.06 -11.21
N LEU A 112 -6.79 -6.89 -11.81
CA LEU A 112 -6.04 -5.63 -11.95
C LEU A 112 -5.79 -4.89 -10.62
N THR A 113 -5.95 -5.57 -9.50
CA THR A 113 -5.79 -5.01 -8.16
C THR A 113 -4.48 -5.51 -7.59
N PHE A 114 -3.46 -4.67 -7.64
CA PHE A 114 -2.15 -4.95 -7.10
C PHE A 114 -2.17 -4.52 -5.64
N LYS A 115 -1.83 -5.45 -4.74
CA LYS A 115 -1.66 -5.16 -3.32
C LYS A 115 -0.26 -5.57 -2.92
N PHE A 116 0.59 -4.57 -2.73
CA PHE A 116 2.01 -4.72 -2.40
C PHE A 116 2.41 -3.60 -1.46
N ASP A 117 3.04 -3.96 -0.34
CA ASP A 117 3.53 -3.09 0.72
C ASP A 117 4.85 -3.68 1.22
#